data_AF-A0A6C1QT51-F1
#
_entry.id   AF-A0A6C1QT51-F1
#
_cell.length_a   1.000
_cell.length_b   1.000
_cell.length_c   1.000
_cell.angle_alpha   90.00
_cell.angle_beta   90.00
_cell.angle_gamma   90.00
#
_symmetry.space_group_name_H-M   'P 1'
#
loop_
_entity.id
_entity.type
_entity.pdbx_description
1 polymer ?
#
loop_
_entity_poly.entity_id
_entity_poly.type
_entity_poly.pdbx_seq_one_letter_code
_entity_poly.pdbx_strand_id
1 'polypeptide(L)'
;VNTRVTLRIPVSKLDLSEGESVRVRSILTNRINLEGELVIHCGETRSREKNRGLALSRAVELIDSARRPVRRRRATRPSRAAREKRLTQKRLTSRRKLDRRGPGEE
;
A
#
# COMPACT_ATOMS: atom_id res chain seq x y z
N VAL A 1 38.19 1.34 -5.01
CA VAL A 1 37.48 2.61 -5.30
C VAL A 1 36.07 2.52 -4.72
N ASN A 2 35.65 3.48 -3.88
CA ASN A 2 34.29 3.50 -3.34
C ASN A 2 33.33 4.07 -4.39
N THR A 3 32.45 3.24 -4.95
CA THR A 3 31.50 3.64 -6.00
C THR A 3 30.10 3.96 -5.44
N ARG A 4 29.88 3.73 -4.15
CA ARG A 4 28.58 3.96 -3.49
C ARG A 4 28.31 5.46 -3.39
N VAL A 5 27.13 5.87 -3.82
CA VAL A 5 26.64 7.25 -3.73
C VAL A 5 25.55 7.31 -2.66
N THR A 6 25.63 8.32 -1.80
CA THR A 6 24.57 8.66 -0.85
C THR A 6 24.00 10.00 -1.26
N LEU A 7 22.69 10.03 -1.49
CA LEU A 7 21.92 11.22 -1.79
C LEU A 7 21.13 11.60 -0.53
N ARG A 8 21.25 12.86 -0.10
CA ARG A 8 20.50 13.43 1.02
C ARG A 8 19.67 14.59 0.48
N ILE A 9 18.36 14.53 0.70
CA ILE A 9 17.43 15.56 0.24
C ILE A 9 16.61 16.04 1.43
N PRO A 10 16.78 17.30 1.88
CA PRO A 10 15.92 17.87 2.92
C PRO A 10 14.50 18.02 2.38
N VAL A 11 13.53 17.39 3.05
CA VAL A 11 12.12 17.40 2.61
C VAL A 11 11.55 18.82 2.64
N SER A 12 12.05 19.69 3.53
CA SER A 12 11.65 21.10 3.63
C SER A 12 12.04 21.97 2.43
N LYS A 13 12.99 21.54 1.59
CA LYS A 13 13.36 22.26 0.37
C LYS A 13 12.55 21.84 -0.86
N LEU A 14 11.70 20.82 -0.73
CA LEU A 14 10.84 20.38 -1.82
C LEU A 14 9.62 21.31 -1.89
N ASP A 15 9.25 21.70 -3.11
CA ASP A 15 8.05 22.49 -3.38
C ASP A 15 6.80 21.61 -3.26
N LEU A 16 6.43 21.32 -2.01
CA LEU A 16 5.32 20.45 -1.61
C LEU A 16 4.31 21.27 -0.82
N SER A 17 3.03 21.07 -1.10
CA SER A 17 1.95 21.56 -0.24
C SER A 17 2.05 20.94 1.16
N GLU A 18 1.48 21.58 2.19
CA GLU A 18 1.47 21.04 3.56
C GLU A 18 0.91 19.61 3.62
N GLY A 19 -0.20 19.35 2.93
CA GLY A 19 -0.84 18.03 2.89
C GLY A 19 0.02 16.97 2.18
N GLU A 20 0.87 17.39 1.25
CA GLU A 20 1.81 16.52 0.54
C GLU A 20 3.04 16.24 1.39
N SER A 21 3.57 17.28 2.05
CA SER A 21 4.70 17.17 2.97
C SER A 21 4.40 16.23 4.13
N VAL A 22 3.19 16.28 4.70
CA VAL A 22 2.76 15.34 5.75
C VAL A 22 2.67 13.91 5.21
N ARG A 23 2.11 13.70 4.02
CA ARG A 23 2.03 12.37 3.39
C ARG A 23 3.41 11.80 3.10
N VAL A 24 4.30 12.60 2.51
CA VAL A 24 5.67 12.20 2.20
C VAL A 24 6.42 11.81 3.48
N ARG A 25 6.31 12.61 4.54
CA ARG A 25 6.90 12.28 5.86
C ARG A 25 6.34 11.01 6.47
N SER A 26 5.03 10.77 6.33
CA SER A 26 4.37 9.57 6.86
C SER A 26 4.67 8.29 6.06
N ILE A 27 4.78 8.37 4.74
CA ILE A 27 5.05 7.21 3.88
C ILE A 27 6.54 6.85 3.89
N LEU A 28 7.41 7.87 3.90
CA LEU A 28 8.86 7.70 3.85
C LEU A 28 9.53 7.78 5.23
N THR A 29 8.79 7.59 6.33
CA THR A 29 9.32 7.69 7.71
C THR A 29 10.58 6.85 7.91
N ASN A 30 10.62 5.63 7.38
CA ASN A 30 11.79 4.74 7.50
C ASN A 30 13.02 5.17 6.68
N ARG A 31 12.88 6.17 5.82
CA ARG A 31 13.95 6.69 4.93
C ARG A 31 14.34 8.13 5.25
N ILE A 32 13.63 8.78 6.17
CA ILE A 32 13.87 10.15 6.61
C ILE A 32 14.63 10.09 7.94
N ASN A 33 15.73 10.83 8.04
CA ASN A 33 16.50 10.96 9.29
C ASN A 33 15.80 11.92 10.28
N LEU A 34 16.35 12.03 11.49
CA LEU A 34 15.85 12.94 12.52
C LEU A 34 15.89 14.42 12.10
N GLU A 35 16.74 14.78 11.15
CA GLU A 35 16.88 16.13 10.60
C GLU A 35 15.87 16.42 9.47
N GLY A 36 15.01 15.45 9.11
CA GLY A 36 14.00 15.63 8.05
C GLY A 36 14.56 15.49 6.63
N GLU A 37 15.69 14.81 6.46
CA GLU A 37 16.32 14.51 5.18
C GLU A 37 16.02 13.09 4.71
N LEU A 38 15.59 12.95 3.46
CA LEU A 38 15.47 11.68 2.76
C LEU A 38 16.86 11.18 2.38
N VAL A 39 17.25 10.01 2.89
CA VAL A 39 18.55 9.40 2.62
C VAL A 39 18.38 8.22 1.66
N ILE A 40 19.06 8.28 0.52
CA ILE A 40 19.06 7.21 -0.49
C ILE A 40 20.48 6.77 -0.76
N HIS A 41 20.72 5.47 -0.65
CA HIS A 41 22.00 4.85 -0.99
C HIS A 41 21.89 4.07 -2.30
N CYS A 42 22.85 4.26 -3.20
CA CYS A 42 22.96 3.48 -4.43
C CYS A 42 24.39 2.99 -4.63
N GLY A 43 24.56 1.69 -4.87
CA GLY A 43 25.87 1.04 -5.03
C GLY A 43 25.83 -0.15 -5.99
N GLU A 44 24.92 -0.13 -6.96
CA GLU A 44 24.63 -1.28 -7.82
C GLU A 44 25.63 -1.45 -8.96
N THR A 45 26.25 -0.36 -9.39
CA THR A 45 27.22 -0.40 -10.48
C THR A 45 28.62 -0.05 -9.99
N ARG A 46 29.61 -0.47 -10.79
CA ARG A 46 31.02 -0.09 -10.63
C ARG A 46 31.33 1.36 -11.05
N SER A 47 30.34 2.14 -11.52
CA SER A 47 30.52 3.54 -11.90
C SER A 47 29.76 4.47 -10.95
N ARG A 48 30.48 5.45 -10.39
CA ARG A 48 29.90 6.49 -9.53
C ARG A 48 28.85 7.33 -10.26
N GLU A 49 29.08 7.65 -11.53
CA GLU A 49 28.16 8.46 -12.35
C GLU A 49 26.84 7.72 -12.58
N LYS A 50 26.91 6.42 -12.92
CA LYS A 50 25.73 5.57 -13.06
C LYS A 50 24.96 5.47 -11.75
N ASN A 51 25.65 5.26 -10.63
CA ASN A 51 25.02 5.22 -9.31
C ASN A 51 24.39 6.57 -8.91
N ARG A 52 24.98 7.70 -9.33
CA ARG A 52 24.38 9.04 -9.12
C ARG A 52 23.07 9.19 -9.90
N GLY A 53 23.06 8.78 -11.17
CA GLY A 53 21.83 8.80 -11.99
C GLY A 53 20.73 7.94 -11.38
N LEU A 54 21.06 6.70 -10.98
CA LEU A 54 20.12 5.79 -10.34
C LEU A 54 19.57 6.32 -9.01
N ALA A 55 20.42 6.93 -8.18
CA ALA A 55 19.99 7.52 -6.92
C ALA A 55 18.98 8.66 -7.14
N LEU A 56 19.18 9.48 -8.17
CA LEU A 56 18.27 10.57 -8.54
C LEU A 56 16.94 10.03 -9.07
N SER A 57 16.95 9.07 -10.01
CA SER A 57 15.72 8.49 -10.55
C SER A 57 14.86 7.88 -9.44
N ARG A 58 15.48 7.13 -8.52
CA ARG A 58 14.77 6.56 -7.37
C ARG A 58 14.22 7.61 -6.42
N ALA A 59 14.95 8.69 -6.19
CA ALA A 59 14.47 9.78 -5.35
C ALA A 59 13.20 10.38 -5.94
N VAL A 60 13.18 10.63 -7.24
CA VAL A 60 12.02 11.17 -7.95
C VAL A 60 10.83 10.22 -7.86
N GLU A 61 11.02 8.93 -8.16
CA GLU A 61 9.95 7.92 -8.09
C GLU A 61 9.37 7.77 -6.68
N LEU A 62 10.21 7.78 -5.64
CA LEU A 62 9.78 7.69 -4.25
C LEU A 62 8.98 8.93 -3.83
N ILE A 63 9.44 10.12 -4.19
CA ILE A 63 8.76 11.37 -3.86
C ILE A 63 7.41 11.45 -4.59
N ASP A 64 7.37 11.12 -5.89
CA ASP A 64 6.14 11.17 -6.69
C ASP A 64 5.10 10.16 -6.17
N SER A 65 5.52 8.93 -5.87
CA SER A 65 4.62 7.92 -5.30
C SER A 65 4.09 8.30 -3.91
N ALA A 66 4.92 8.91 -3.06
CA ALA A 66 4.53 9.33 -1.72
C ALA A 66 3.68 10.62 -1.69
N ARG A 67 3.88 11.52 -2.67
CA ARG A 67 3.09 12.75 -2.80
C ARG A 67 1.65 12.45 -3.22
N ARG A 68 1.43 11.44 -4.08
CA ARG A 68 0.12 11.08 -4.62
C ARG A 68 -0.85 10.63 -3.51
N PRO A 69 -2.06 11.22 -3.41
CA PRO A 69 -3.05 10.80 -2.44
C PRO A 69 -3.57 9.40 -2.77
N VAL A 70 -3.55 8.49 -1.79
CA VAL A 70 -4.17 7.16 -1.94
C VAL A 70 -5.68 7.33 -2.06
N ARG A 71 -6.25 6.84 -3.18
CA ARG A 71 -7.70 6.87 -3.38
C ARG A 71 -8.39 6.03 -2.32
N ARG A 72 -9.31 6.65 -1.56
CA ARG A 72 -10.09 5.94 -0.54
C ARG A 72 -10.82 4.75 -1.16
N ARG A 73 -10.57 3.54 -0.62
CA ARG A 73 -11.30 2.34 -0.99
C ARG A 73 -12.76 2.50 -0.58
N ARG A 74 -13.69 2.31 -1.53
CA ARG A 74 -15.12 2.17 -1.24
C ARG A 74 -15.41 0.71 -0.95
N ALA A 75 -16.07 0.42 0.16
CA ALA A 75 -16.43 -0.96 0.53
C ALA A 75 -17.33 -1.56 -0.55
N THR A 76 -17.04 -2.79 -0.96
CA THR A 76 -17.85 -3.52 -1.94
C THR A 76 -19.06 -4.14 -1.23
N ARG A 77 -20.23 -4.05 -1.85
CA ARG A 77 -21.43 -4.80 -1.38
C ARG A 77 -21.26 -6.28 -1.74
N PRO A 78 -21.82 -7.23 -0.96
CA PRO A 78 -21.86 -8.63 -1.36
C PRO A 78 -22.49 -8.81 -2.74
N SER A 79 -21.91 -9.69 -3.56
CA SER A 79 -22.40 -9.92 -4.92
C SER A 79 -23.81 -10.55 -4.90
N ARG A 80 -24.55 -10.39 -6.01
CA ARG A 80 -25.86 -11.03 -6.18
C ARG A 80 -25.75 -12.55 -6.04
N ALA A 81 -24.74 -13.15 -6.65
CA ALA A 81 -24.47 -14.59 -6.55
C ALA A 81 -24.20 -15.03 -5.10
N ALA A 82 -23.47 -14.23 -4.30
CA ALA A 82 -23.25 -14.55 -2.89
C ALA A 82 -24.57 -14.51 -2.09
N ARG A 83 -25.46 -13.56 -2.39
CA ARG A 83 -26.78 -13.46 -1.76
C ARG A 83 -27.67 -14.66 -2.12
N GLU A 84 -27.68 -15.07 -3.38
CA GLU A 84 -28.43 -16.24 -3.87
C GLU A 84 -27.92 -17.52 -3.23
N LYS A 85 -26.60 -17.76 -3.24
CA LYS A 85 -25.96 -18.93 -2.60
C LYS A 85 -26.31 -19.02 -1.10
N ARG A 86 -26.33 -17.89 -0.39
CA ARG A 86 -26.77 -17.86 1.01
C ARG A 86 -28.23 -18.31 1.16
N LEU A 87 -29.12 -17.83 0.30
CA LEU A 87 -30.55 -18.19 0.34
C LEU A 87 -30.78 -19.67 0.01
N THR A 88 -30.09 -20.21 -1.00
CA THR A 88 -30.19 -21.62 -1.35
C THR A 88 -29.65 -22.50 -0.22
N GLN A 89 -28.50 -22.16 0.35
CA GLN A 89 -27.93 -22.88 1.49
C GLN A 89 -28.83 -22.85 2.72
N LYS A 90 -29.49 -21.71 2.99
CA LYS A 90 -30.48 -21.58 4.06
C LYS A 90 -31.65 -22.54 3.84
N ARG A 91 -32.19 -22.61 2.61
CA ARG A 91 -33.29 -23.52 2.25
C ARG A 91 -32.90 -24.99 2.40
N LEU A 92 -31.73 -25.39 1.88
CA LEU A 92 -31.21 -26.75 2.00
C LEU A 92 -31.04 -27.17 3.45
N THR A 93 -30.48 -26.28 4.28
CA THR A 93 -30.31 -26.54 5.72
C THR A 93 -31.65 -26.68 6.43
N SER A 94 -32.63 -25.84 6.11
CA SER A 94 -33.98 -25.93 6.68
C SER A 94 -34.65 -27.25 6.33
N ARG A 95 -34.57 -27.66 5.06
CA ARG A 95 -35.12 -28.94 4.59
C ARG A 95 -34.48 -30.13 5.30
N ARG A 96 -33.15 -30.17 5.36
CA ARG A 96 -32.40 -31.20 6.10
C ARG A 96 -32.78 -31.26 7.59
N LYS A 97 -33.15 -30.14 8.21
CA LYS A 97 -33.60 -30.13 9.62
C LYS A 97 -35.02 -30.67 9.78
N LEU A 98 -35.90 -30.41 8.81
CA LEU A 98 -37.25 -30.97 8.79
C LEU A 98 -37.21 -32.49 8.61
N ASP A 99 -36.45 -32.96 7.61
CA ASP A 99 -36.32 -34.40 7.30
C ASP A 99 -35.72 -35.21 8.47
N ARG A 100 -34.99 -34.56 9.39
CA ARG A 100 -34.43 -35.18 10.60
C ARG A 100 -35.42 -35.28 11.76
N ARG A 101 -36.47 -34.47 11.79
CA ARG A 101 -37.58 -34.69 12.71
C ARG A 101 -38.33 -35.86 12.11
N GLY A 102 -38.12 -37.07 12.65
CA GLY A 102 -38.95 -38.23 12.31
C GLY A 102 -40.43 -37.89 12.47
N PRO A 103 -41.35 -38.68 11.88
CA PRO A 103 -42.79 -38.46 12.05
C PRO A 103 -43.05 -38.28 13.55
N GLY A 104 -43.63 -37.13 13.91
CA GLY A 104 -44.02 -36.90 15.30
C GLY A 104 -44.92 -38.06 15.69
N GLU A 105 -44.58 -38.72 16.80
CA GLU A 105 -45.45 -39.71 17.43
C GLU A 105 -46.83 -39.04 17.60
N GLU A 106 -47.84 -39.61 16.93
CA GLU A 106 -49.26 -39.31 17.15
C GLU A 106 -49.69 -39.83 18.53
#